data_AF-A0A0T6AZX7-F1
#
_entry.id   AF-A0A0T6AZX7-F1
#
_cell.length_a   1.000
_cell.length_b   1.000
_cell.length_c   1.000
_cell.angle_alpha   90.00
_cell.angle_beta   90.00
_cell.angle_gamma   90.00
#
_symmetry.space_group_name_H-M   'P 1'
#
loop_
_entity.id
_entity.type
_entity.pdbx_description
1 polymer ?
#
loop_
_entity_poly.entity_id
_entity_poly.type
_entity_poly.pdbx_seq_one_letter_code
_entity_poly.pdbx_strand_id
1 'polypeptide(L)'
;MEYTAENLEKAVTVFYRTEASQQAEAHQWLTEAQNSPQAWSFVWDLLHPQRSSEVQFFAATTLHTKILKYWNEVPIDHYEILKKRILESIISFAMGPKIVLNRLCIALSAYIIHTVPIYWPKAFEELVSSFQPQHLPNVEPERVVWILLEILTVI
;
A
#
# COMPACT_ATOMS: atom_id res chain seq x y z
N MET A 1 1.13 -12.29 20.66
CA MET A 1 1.67 -10.91 20.70
C MET A 1 0.66 -10.00 20.01
N GLU A 2 0.38 -8.81 20.56
CA GLU A 2 -0.55 -7.86 19.93
C GLU A 2 0.06 -7.24 18.66
N TYR A 3 -0.77 -6.93 17.66
CA TYR A 3 -0.37 -6.32 16.38
C TYR A 3 -0.15 -4.80 16.49
N THR A 4 0.76 -4.40 17.37
CA THR A 4 1.21 -3.00 17.46
C THR A 4 2.30 -2.71 16.43
N ALA A 5 2.45 -1.44 16.06
CA ALA A 5 3.45 -1.03 15.08
C ALA A 5 4.88 -1.38 15.53
N GLU A 6 5.18 -1.31 16.83
CA GLU A 6 6.48 -1.69 17.40
C GLU A 6 6.74 -3.19 17.29
N ASN A 7 5.72 -4.03 17.55
CA ASN A 7 5.86 -5.49 17.46
C ASN A 7 6.00 -5.94 16.01
N LEU A 8 5.24 -5.32 15.10
CA LEU A 8 5.34 -5.57 13.66
C LEU A 8 6.71 -5.19 13.11
N GLU A 9 7.25 -4.02 13.47
CA GLU A 9 8.60 -3.62 13.06
C GLU A 9 9.68 -4.58 13.59
N LYS A 10 9.58 -5.03 14.84
CA LYS A 10 10.49 -6.05 15.39
C LYS A 10 10.41 -7.36 14.61
N ALA A 11 9.21 -7.85 14.33
CA ALA A 11 9.01 -9.08 13.57
C ALA A 11 9.54 -8.98 12.14
N VAL A 12 9.31 -7.85 11.46
CA VAL A 12 9.92 -7.56 10.13
C VAL A 12 11.44 -7.56 10.24
N THR A 13 12.00 -6.92 11.25
CA THR A 13 13.46 -6.89 11.46
C THR A 13 14.05 -8.29 11.63
N VAL A 14 13.39 -9.14 12.43
CA VAL A 14 13.79 -10.55 12.60
C VAL A 14 13.73 -11.28 11.26
N PHE A 15 12.60 -11.18 10.55
CA PHE A 15 12.41 -11.83 9.25
C PHE A 15 13.51 -11.49 8.22
N TYR A 16 14.04 -10.26 8.23
CA TYR A 16 15.09 -9.84 7.30
C TYR A 16 16.53 -10.08 7.80
N ARG A 17 16.77 -10.31 9.10
CA ARG A 17 18.14 -10.24 9.70
C ARG A 17 18.60 -11.47 10.49
N THR A 18 17.81 -12.52 10.65
CA THR A 18 18.15 -13.67 11.53
C THR A 18 18.30 -15.01 10.81
N GLU A 19 18.80 -16.02 11.52
CA GLU A 19 18.91 -17.40 11.05
C GLU A 19 17.54 -18.06 10.79
N ALA A 20 17.56 -19.17 10.04
CA ALA A 20 16.39 -19.77 9.39
C ALA A 20 15.21 -20.11 10.33
N SER A 21 15.45 -20.53 11.58
CA SER A 21 14.39 -20.91 12.51
C SER A 21 13.58 -19.72 13.02
N GLN A 22 14.25 -18.64 13.45
CA GLN A 22 13.60 -17.41 13.92
C GLN A 22 12.92 -16.67 12.76
N GLN A 23 13.48 -16.78 11.56
CA GLN A 23 12.87 -16.23 10.35
C GLN A 23 11.52 -16.91 10.05
N ALA A 24 11.42 -18.23 10.21
CA ALA A 24 10.18 -18.97 9.96
C ALA A 24 9.05 -18.57 10.92
N GLU A 25 9.35 -18.44 12.22
CA GLU A 25 8.37 -18.00 13.22
C GLU A 25 7.91 -16.56 12.96
N ALA A 26 8.84 -15.64 12.67
CA ALA A 26 8.52 -14.27 12.31
C ALA A 26 7.66 -14.20 11.04
N HIS A 27 7.99 -15.00 10.02
CA HIS A 27 7.22 -15.06 8.78
C HIS A 27 5.79 -15.55 9.01
N GLN A 28 5.62 -16.61 9.80
CA GLN A 28 4.30 -17.13 10.16
C GLN A 28 3.47 -16.05 10.88
N TRP A 29 4.04 -15.42 11.91
CA TRP A 29 3.33 -14.40 12.67
C TRP A 29 2.98 -13.15 11.84
N LEU A 30 3.88 -12.71 10.96
CA LEU A 30 3.61 -11.61 10.02
C LEU A 30 2.51 -11.98 9.02
N THR A 31 2.45 -13.23 8.58
CA THR A 31 1.39 -13.73 7.69
C THR A 31 0.03 -13.73 8.40
N GLU A 32 -0.01 -14.16 9.66
CA GLU A 32 -1.20 -14.08 10.50
C GLU A 32 -1.65 -12.62 10.71
N ALA A 33 -0.70 -11.71 10.98
CA ALA A 33 -0.97 -10.29 11.10
C ALA A 33 -1.54 -9.70 9.79
N GLN A 34 -0.95 -10.03 8.65
CA GLN A 34 -1.39 -9.58 7.32
C GLN A 34 -2.83 -10.02 6.99
N ASN A 35 -3.25 -11.20 7.43
CA ASN A 35 -4.59 -11.72 7.18
C ASN A 35 -5.62 -11.24 8.22
N SER A 36 -5.17 -10.61 9.31
CA SER A 36 -6.05 -10.14 10.38
C SER A 36 -6.91 -8.92 9.96
N PRO A 37 -8.04 -8.66 10.63
CA PRO A 37 -8.81 -7.41 10.44
C PRO A 37 -8.00 -6.15 10.84
N GLN A 38 -7.12 -6.26 11.84
CA GLN A 38 -6.27 -5.17 12.33
C GLN A 38 -5.33 -4.62 11.25
N ALA A 39 -5.04 -5.41 10.22
CA ALA A 39 -4.23 -4.98 9.08
C ALA A 39 -4.78 -3.76 8.35
N TRP A 40 -6.11 -3.56 8.32
CA TRP A 40 -6.69 -2.34 7.74
C TRP A 40 -6.27 -1.07 8.48
N SER A 41 -5.86 -1.20 9.74
CA SER A 41 -5.44 -0.09 10.60
C SER A 41 -3.93 0.05 10.64
N PHE A 42 -3.19 -1.00 11.02
CA PHE A 42 -1.76 -0.84 11.32
C PHE A 42 -0.91 -0.53 10.07
N VAL A 43 -1.37 -0.88 8.86
CA VAL A 43 -0.59 -0.65 7.63
C VAL A 43 -0.21 0.82 7.46
N TRP A 44 -1.06 1.73 7.91
CA TRP A 44 -0.81 3.16 7.77
C TRP A 44 0.25 3.67 8.75
N ASP A 45 0.32 3.09 9.95
CA ASP A 45 1.37 3.41 10.93
C ASP A 45 2.73 2.88 10.46
N LEU A 46 2.73 1.76 9.75
CA LEU A 46 3.95 1.16 9.19
C LEU A 46 4.42 1.83 7.89
N LEU A 47 3.54 2.50 7.16
CA LEU A 47 3.89 3.34 5.99
C LEU A 47 4.51 4.70 6.38
N HIS A 48 4.71 4.95 7.68
CA HIS A 48 5.27 6.21 8.16
C HIS A 48 6.71 6.44 7.64
N PRO A 49 7.10 7.67 7.26
CA PRO A 49 8.40 7.95 6.63
C PRO A 49 9.63 7.57 7.47
N GLN A 50 9.49 7.57 8.80
CA GLN A 50 10.54 7.26 9.77
C GLN A 50 10.80 5.75 9.93
N ARG A 51 9.94 4.88 9.36
CA ARG A 51 10.13 3.42 9.38
C ARG A 51 11.07 2.99 8.26
N SER A 52 11.70 1.82 8.41
CA SER A 52 12.59 1.28 7.38
C SER A 52 11.84 0.90 6.09
N SER A 53 12.55 0.82 4.96
CA SER A 53 11.96 0.42 3.68
C SER A 53 11.37 -1.00 3.73
N GLU A 54 11.93 -1.90 4.52
CA GLU A 54 11.41 -3.26 4.72
C GLU A 54 10.05 -3.24 5.43
N VAL A 55 9.91 -2.42 6.47
CA VAL A 55 8.65 -2.26 7.22
C VAL A 55 7.58 -1.62 6.33
N GLN A 56 7.94 -0.56 5.61
CA GLN A 56 7.05 0.10 4.65
C GLN A 56 6.63 -0.86 3.53
N PHE A 57 7.54 -1.71 3.06
CA PHE A 57 7.24 -2.70 2.03
C PHE A 57 6.30 -3.81 2.52
N PHE A 58 6.49 -4.29 3.76
CA PHE A 58 5.54 -5.19 4.41
C PHE A 58 4.15 -4.56 4.50
N ALA A 59 4.07 -3.29 4.89
CA ALA A 59 2.81 -2.55 4.98
C ALA A 59 2.11 -2.42 3.62
N ALA A 60 2.84 -2.00 2.58
CA ALA A 60 2.29 -1.89 1.23
C ALA A 60 1.82 -3.25 0.67
N THR A 61 2.58 -4.32 0.94
CA THR A 61 2.22 -5.69 0.52
C THR A 61 1.00 -6.21 1.27
N THR A 62 0.90 -5.88 2.56
CA THR A 62 -0.27 -6.17 3.39
C THR A 62 -1.50 -5.45 2.86
N LEU A 63 -1.40 -4.14 2.61
CA LEU A 63 -2.50 -3.34 2.07
C LEU A 63 -3.00 -3.88 0.72
N HIS A 64 -2.08 -4.18 -0.22
CA HIS A 64 -2.43 -4.81 -1.49
C HIS A 64 -3.19 -6.13 -1.27
N THR A 65 -2.71 -6.99 -0.36
CA THR A 65 -3.36 -8.28 -0.07
C THR A 65 -4.74 -8.10 0.54
N LYS A 66 -4.90 -7.13 1.46
CA LYS A 66 -6.18 -6.81 2.07
C LYS A 66 -7.20 -6.36 1.03
N ILE A 67 -6.81 -5.46 0.13
CA ILE A 67 -7.68 -5.00 -0.97
C ILE A 67 -8.03 -6.17 -1.90
N LEU A 68 -7.04 -6.97 -2.31
CA LEU A 68 -7.24 -8.04 -3.28
C LEU A 68 -8.09 -9.21 -2.74
N LYS A 69 -7.89 -9.61 -1.48
CA LYS A 69 -8.47 -10.86 -0.93
C LYS A 69 -9.59 -10.65 0.08
N TYR A 70 -9.61 -9.50 0.74
CA TYR A 70 -10.48 -9.21 1.88
C TYR A 70 -11.34 -7.97 1.63
N TRP A 71 -11.61 -7.63 0.37
CA TRP A 71 -12.42 -6.46 -0.01
C TRP A 71 -13.79 -6.41 0.68
N ASN A 72 -14.39 -7.59 0.92
CA ASN A 72 -15.66 -7.74 1.63
C ASN A 72 -15.64 -7.22 3.09
N GLU A 73 -14.47 -6.98 3.66
CA GLU A 73 -14.33 -6.36 4.99
C GLU A 73 -14.43 -4.83 4.96
N VAL A 74 -14.36 -4.20 3.78
CA VAL A 74 -14.41 -2.73 3.64
C VAL A 74 -15.88 -2.29 3.51
N PRO A 75 -16.40 -1.49 4.45
CA PRO A 75 -17.73 -0.90 4.30
C PRO A 75 -17.79 0.07 3.11
N ILE A 76 -18.92 0.13 2.40
CA ILE A 76 -19.09 0.99 1.21
C ILE A 76 -18.84 2.46 1.53
N ASP A 77 -19.28 2.92 2.71
CA ASP A 77 -19.06 4.28 3.22
C ASP A 77 -17.58 4.60 3.49
N HIS A 78 -16.71 3.60 3.55
CA HIS A 78 -15.27 3.77 3.71
C HIS A 78 -14.48 3.76 2.38
N TYR A 79 -15.12 3.48 1.24
CA TYR A 79 -14.42 3.39 -0.05
C TYR A 79 -13.68 4.69 -0.40
N GLU A 80 -14.36 5.84 -0.28
CA GLU A 80 -13.76 7.14 -0.61
C GLU A 80 -12.57 7.47 0.31
N ILE A 81 -12.69 7.15 1.60
CA ILE A 81 -11.62 7.35 2.59
C ILE A 81 -10.41 6.47 2.22
N LEU A 82 -10.66 5.21 1.89
CA LEU A 82 -9.60 4.28 1.48
C LEU A 82 -8.90 4.75 0.20
N LYS A 83 -9.65 5.16 -0.83
CA LYS A 83 -9.12 5.74 -2.07
C LYS A 83 -8.16 6.89 -1.78
N LYS A 84 -8.62 7.85 -0.97
CA LYS A 84 -7.84 9.04 -0.60
C LYS A 84 -6.54 8.66 0.09
N ARG A 85 -6.58 7.75 1.08
CA ARG A 85 -5.37 7.32 1.80
C ARG A 85 -4.36 6.60 0.90
N ILE A 86 -4.83 5.78 -0.04
CA ILE A 86 -3.94 5.10 -1.01
C ILE A 86 -3.26 6.13 -1.92
N LEU A 87 -4.03 7.08 -2.47
CA LEU A 87 -3.51 8.14 -3.34
C LEU A 87 -2.51 9.04 -2.61
N GLU A 88 -2.84 9.47 -1.38
CA GLU A 88 -1.94 10.25 -0.53
C GLU A 88 -0.64 9.50 -0.25
N SER A 89 -0.72 8.19 0.00
CA SER A 89 0.46 7.34 0.19
C SER A 89 1.30 7.24 -1.09
N ILE A 90 0.69 7.07 -2.26
CA ILE A 90 1.43 7.06 -3.54
C ILE A 90 2.19 8.38 -3.74
N ILE A 91 1.55 9.51 -3.44
CA ILE A 91 2.18 10.83 -3.57
C ILE A 91 3.32 10.98 -2.55
N SER A 92 3.12 10.57 -1.29
CA SER A 92 4.17 10.67 -0.26
C SER A 92 5.38 9.79 -0.58
N PHE A 93 5.15 8.64 -1.22
CA PHE A 93 6.20 7.72 -1.65
C PHE A 93 6.75 8.00 -3.06
N ALA A 94 6.30 9.06 -3.75
CA ALA A 94 6.73 9.37 -5.11
C ALA A 94 8.26 9.50 -5.24
N MET A 95 8.88 10.12 -4.23
CA MET A 95 10.35 10.28 -4.10
C MET A 95 10.99 9.25 -3.14
N GLY A 96 10.21 8.30 -2.63
CA GLY A 96 10.65 7.26 -1.69
C GLY A 96 11.15 5.98 -2.37
N PRO A 97 11.32 4.90 -1.59
CA PRO A 97 11.76 3.61 -2.12
C PRO A 97 10.83 3.09 -3.22
N LYS A 98 11.38 2.90 -4.44
CA LYS A 98 10.61 2.49 -5.62
C LYS A 98 9.81 1.20 -5.41
N ILE A 99 10.36 0.27 -4.61
CA ILE A 99 9.69 -1.01 -4.31
C ILE A 99 8.39 -0.83 -3.52
N VAL A 100 8.36 0.13 -2.59
CA VAL A 100 7.16 0.46 -1.79
C VAL A 100 6.15 1.18 -2.67
N LEU A 101 6.60 2.19 -3.43
CA LEU A 101 5.75 2.94 -4.35
C LEU A 101 5.07 2.03 -5.39
N ASN A 102 5.83 1.14 -6.02
CA ASN A 102 5.27 0.18 -6.98
C ASN A 102 4.17 -0.67 -6.33
N ARG A 103 4.41 -1.18 -5.12
CA ARG A 103 3.42 -1.99 -4.42
C ARG A 103 2.16 -1.19 -4.06
N LEU A 104 2.28 0.10 -3.72
CA LEU A 104 1.14 1.00 -3.51
C LEU A 104 0.37 1.26 -4.81
N CYS A 105 1.04 1.42 -5.95
CA CYS A 105 0.37 1.51 -7.26
C CYS A 105 -0.46 0.24 -7.54
N ILE A 106 0.11 -0.95 -7.31
CA ILE A 106 -0.61 -2.22 -7.47
C ILE A 106 -1.81 -2.30 -6.51
N ALA A 107 -1.66 -1.83 -5.27
CA ALA A 107 -2.76 -1.77 -4.30
C ALA A 107 -3.92 -0.87 -4.80
N LEU A 108 -3.58 0.28 -5.41
CA LEU A 108 -4.58 1.17 -6.03
C LEU A 108 -5.25 0.50 -7.24
N SER A 109 -4.50 -0.19 -8.10
CA SER A 109 -5.08 -0.92 -9.23
C SER A 109 -6.09 -1.98 -8.77
N ALA A 110 -5.78 -2.73 -7.70
CA ALA A 110 -6.73 -3.67 -7.10
C ALA A 110 -8.00 -2.96 -6.58
N TYR A 111 -7.85 -1.79 -5.93
CA TYR A 111 -8.98 -0.97 -5.49
C TYR A 111 -9.85 -0.52 -6.67
N ILE A 112 -9.23 -0.11 -7.78
CA ILE A 112 -9.94 0.35 -8.98
C ILE A 112 -10.76 -0.80 -9.57
N ILE A 113 -10.21 -2.01 -9.66
CA ILE A 113 -10.95 -3.18 -10.16
C ILE A 113 -12.25 -3.42 -9.36
N HIS A 114 -12.20 -3.25 -8.04
CA HIS A 114 -13.38 -3.41 -7.18
C HIS A 114 -14.40 -2.27 -7.29
N THR A 115 -13.97 -1.08 -7.68
CA THR A 115 -14.80 0.12 -7.61
C THR A 115 -15.23 0.66 -8.96
N VAL A 116 -14.45 0.49 -10.02
CA VAL A 116 -14.72 1.07 -11.34
C VAL A 116 -16.10 0.74 -11.91
N PRO A 117 -16.69 -0.47 -11.73
CA PRO A 117 -17.97 -0.75 -12.38
C PRO A 117 -19.14 0.05 -11.81
N ILE A 118 -19.07 0.50 -10.55
CA ILE A 118 -20.22 1.09 -9.82
C ILE A 118 -19.83 2.33 -9.02
N TYR A 119 -18.76 2.25 -8.24
CA TYR A 119 -18.40 3.26 -7.23
C TYR A 119 -17.41 4.31 -7.73
N TRP A 120 -16.61 3.99 -8.76
CA TRP A 120 -15.64 4.92 -9.34
C TRP A 120 -15.54 4.79 -10.87
N PRO A 121 -16.62 5.00 -11.62
CA PRO A 121 -16.67 4.76 -13.07
C PRO A 121 -15.70 5.60 -13.90
N LYS A 122 -15.24 6.73 -13.36
CA LYS A 122 -14.31 7.65 -14.03
C LYS A 122 -12.87 7.55 -13.53
N ALA A 123 -12.51 6.43 -12.89
CA ALA A 123 -11.20 6.23 -12.29
C ALA A 123 -10.03 6.61 -13.23
N PHE A 124 -10.07 6.14 -14.47
CA PHE A 124 -9.02 6.41 -15.46
C PHE A 124 -8.89 7.90 -15.79
N GLU A 125 -10.02 8.58 -16.05
CA GLU A 125 -10.06 9.99 -16.41
C GLU A 125 -9.59 10.88 -15.24
N GLU A 126 -10.02 10.54 -14.02
CA GLU A 126 -9.60 11.21 -12.80
C GLU A 126 -8.12 10.98 -12.48
N LEU A 127 -7.59 9.78 -12.73
CA LEU A 127 -6.16 9.51 -12.54
C LEU A 127 -5.28 10.25 -13.55
N VAL A 128 -5.65 10.21 -14.83
CA VAL A 128 -4.91 10.92 -15.89
C VAL A 128 -4.94 12.43 -15.61
N SER A 129 -6.07 12.99 -15.18
CA SER A 129 -6.14 14.41 -14.83
C SER A 129 -5.39 14.75 -13.54
N SER A 130 -5.37 13.87 -12.55
CA SER A 130 -4.71 14.12 -11.26
C SER A 130 -3.18 13.95 -11.33
N PHE A 131 -2.69 12.90 -11.97
CA PHE A 131 -1.24 12.62 -12.10
C PHE A 131 -0.65 13.32 -13.32
N GLN A 132 -0.55 14.64 -13.23
CA GLN A 132 0.15 15.49 -14.19
C GLN A 132 1.34 16.17 -13.52
N PRO A 133 2.49 16.35 -14.19
CA PRO A 133 3.67 17.01 -13.60
C PRO A 133 3.35 18.38 -12.99
N GLN A 134 2.42 19.13 -13.58
CA GLN A 134 1.97 20.43 -13.09
C GLN A 134 1.24 20.37 -11.72
N HIS A 135 0.65 19.23 -11.34
CA HIS A 135 -0.05 19.06 -10.06
C HIS A 135 0.87 18.52 -8.96
N LEU A 136 2.05 18.00 -9.33
CA LEU A 136 3.05 17.44 -8.41
C LEU A 136 4.42 18.09 -8.66
N PRO A 137 4.57 19.42 -8.44
CA PRO A 137 5.76 20.17 -8.84
C PRO A 137 7.05 19.74 -8.10
N ASN A 138 6.92 19.03 -6.99
CA ASN A 138 8.05 18.52 -6.19
C ASN A 138 8.49 17.11 -6.61
N VAL A 139 7.87 16.53 -7.65
CA VAL A 139 8.17 15.19 -8.17
C VAL A 139 8.66 15.35 -9.60
N GLU A 140 9.76 14.67 -9.94
CA GLU A 140 10.30 14.70 -11.29
C GLU A 140 9.22 14.30 -12.33
N PRO A 141 9.07 15.03 -13.45
CA PRO A 141 8.01 14.76 -14.43
C PRO A 141 7.98 13.31 -14.92
N GLU A 142 9.15 12.72 -15.17
CA GLU A 142 9.29 11.31 -15.56
C GLU A 142 8.73 10.35 -14.51
N ARG A 143 8.88 10.70 -13.23
CA ARG A 143 8.39 9.92 -12.10
C ARG A 143 6.87 9.97 -12.01
N VAL A 144 6.27 11.14 -12.25
CA VAL A 144 4.80 11.29 -12.31
C VAL A 144 4.22 10.44 -13.44
N VAL A 145 4.82 10.51 -14.63
CA VAL A 145 4.41 9.69 -15.78
C VAL A 145 4.57 8.19 -15.47
N TRP A 146 5.68 7.80 -14.84
CA TRP A 146 5.90 6.41 -14.43
C TRP A 146 4.84 5.92 -13.45
N ILE A 147 4.46 6.71 -12.43
CA ILE A 147 3.39 6.33 -11.48
C ILE A 147 2.08 6.04 -12.22
N LEU A 148 1.68 6.94 -13.12
CA LEU A 148 0.47 6.77 -13.92
C LEU A 148 0.54 5.50 -14.77
N LEU A 149 1.66 5.24 -15.44
CA LEU A 149 1.86 4.03 -16.24
C LEU A 149 1.80 2.74 -15.40
N GLU A 150 2.39 2.73 -14.20
CA GLU A 150 2.34 1.56 -13.31
C GLU A 150 0.91 1.26 -12.86
N ILE A 151 0.08 2.28 -12.58
CA ILE A 151 -1.32 2.07 -12.20
C ILE A 151 -2.11 1.52 -13.39
N LEU A 152 -1.94 2.12 -14.58
CA LEU A 152 -2.71 1.80 -15.79
C LEU A 152 -2.34 0.47 -16.45
N THR A 153 -1.11 -0.02 -16.29
CA THR A 153 -0.68 -1.30 -16.89
C THR A 153 -1.18 -2.52 -16.13
N VAL A 154 -1.59 -2.33 -14.86
CA VAL A 154 -2.03 -3.41 -13.97
C VAL A 154 -3.55 -3.63 -14.03
N ILE A 155 -4.31 -2.63 -14.49
CA ILE A 155 -5.78 -2.68 -14.63
C ILE A 155 -6.14 -3.18 -16.03
#